data_AF-A0AAU4BRJ5-F1
#
_entry.id   AF-A0AAU4BRJ5-F1
#
_cell.length_a   1.000
_cell.length_b   1.000
_cell.length_c   1.000
_cell.angle_alpha   90.00
_cell.angle_beta   90.00
_cell.angle_gamma   90.00
#
_symmetry.space_group_name_H-M   'P 1'
#
loop_
_entity.id
_entity.type
_entity.pdbx_description
1 polymer ?
#
loop_
_entity_poly.entity_id
_entity_poly.type
_entity_poly.pdbx_seq_one_letter_code
_entity_poly.pdbx_strand_id
1 'polypeptide(L)'
;MKAVRLLAVLALVAGPLLVAAPARAEPAIDLDRTTVKPGQTVTVRLSGFQPGNLLIELCGNQARRGTADCAVASSASTYVAEGKTAAVMLNVAKPPIGCPCVIAVRPVTGGTPRTVPVTMPGMPTLSSAQVPAAAGGTRRLSATSVSVRGGGFMDGWLGGGADRTLRVVLRNEGTTALTDVPITVTAGRGDDPTGLVDAPSLGTLDPAQERAYDIPFTLEAPAFGRYTVRGEIGGLDEPISFTAHTASYPWALPILGTLLVPLPLLTRRAKPAPRPAPTPHADGPGPRTMNETVAANITWWAQARGLEPDALATALTARTGRPYSAADLPPATSECGFDADTLEALSTILEIPLPALLLPTSAPRHQSTLVTPKAPHRR
;
A
#
# COMPACT_ATOMS: atom_id res chain seq x y z
N MET A 1 29.23 -40.30 35.92
CA MET A 1 28.15 -39.51 35.28
C MET A 1 28.19 -39.84 33.78
N LYS A 2 27.67 -40.94 33.22
CA LYS A 2 26.37 -41.65 33.30
C LYS A 2 25.17 -40.71 33.13
N ALA A 3 24.36 -40.99 32.09
CA ALA A 3 23.24 -40.21 31.54
C ALA A 3 23.71 -38.99 30.73
N VAL A 4 23.42 -38.76 29.45
CA VAL A 4 22.21 -39.05 28.67
C VAL A 4 22.64 -39.22 27.19
N ARG A 5 22.68 -40.46 26.70
CA ARG A 5 22.84 -40.80 25.26
C ARG A 5 21.59 -41.53 24.71
N LEU A 6 20.45 -41.34 25.37
CA LEU A 6 19.22 -42.07 25.09
C LEU A 6 18.07 -41.06 24.87
N LEU A 7 17.95 -40.52 23.66
CA LEU A 7 16.73 -39.84 23.19
C LEU A 7 16.70 -39.55 21.68
N ALA A 8 17.67 -40.04 20.89
CA ALA A 8 17.73 -39.82 19.44
C ALA A 8 17.14 -40.98 18.59
N VAL A 9 16.44 -41.94 19.19
CA VAL A 9 15.97 -43.17 18.48
C VAL A 9 14.44 -43.28 18.40
N LEU A 10 13.68 -42.35 18.99
CA LEU A 10 12.21 -42.41 19.01
C LEU A 10 11.53 -41.34 18.12
N ALA A 11 12.11 -41.04 16.95
CA ALA A 11 11.54 -40.08 15.99
C ALA A 11 11.41 -40.65 14.57
N LEU A 12 11.54 -41.97 14.39
CA LEU A 12 11.63 -42.61 13.07
C LEU A 12 10.50 -43.61 12.74
N VAL A 13 9.33 -43.48 13.36
CA VAL A 13 8.14 -44.32 13.07
C VAL A 13 6.86 -43.48 13.01
N ALA A 14 6.91 -42.35 12.30
CA ALA A 14 5.71 -41.64 11.87
C ALA A 14 5.80 -41.45 10.35
N GLY A 15 5.75 -42.58 9.63
CA GLY A 15 5.58 -42.55 8.18
C GLY A 15 4.24 -41.92 7.83
N PRO A 16 4.14 -41.09 6.78
CA PRO A 16 2.88 -40.54 6.35
C PRO A 16 2.03 -41.71 5.86
N LEU A 17 0.93 -41.98 6.57
CA LEU A 17 -0.19 -42.72 6.01
C LEU A 17 -0.70 -41.90 4.81
N LEU A 18 -0.17 -42.20 3.63
CA LEU A 18 -0.80 -41.86 2.37
C LEU A 18 -2.15 -42.57 2.37
N VAL A 19 -3.18 -41.85 2.82
CA VAL A 19 -4.57 -42.22 2.63
C VAL A 19 -4.76 -42.31 1.12
N ALA A 20 -4.74 -43.53 0.59
CA ALA A 20 -5.17 -43.79 -0.77
C ALA A 20 -6.61 -43.30 -0.86
N ALA A 21 -6.83 -42.21 -1.60
CA ALA A 21 -8.17 -41.74 -1.91
C ALA A 21 -8.95 -42.92 -2.52
N PRO A 22 -10.19 -43.18 -2.10
CA PRO A 22 -10.99 -44.25 -2.68
C PRO A 22 -11.04 -44.00 -4.19
N ALA A 23 -10.69 -45.01 -4.98
CA ALA A 23 -10.84 -44.99 -6.42
C ALA A 23 -12.32 -44.67 -6.71
N ARG A 24 -12.60 -43.43 -7.10
CA ARG A 24 -13.94 -43.01 -7.47
C ARG A 24 -14.31 -43.83 -8.69
N ALA A 25 -15.36 -44.65 -8.57
CA ALA A 25 -15.92 -45.36 -9.71
C ALA A 25 -16.22 -44.34 -10.82
N GLU A 26 -15.80 -44.65 -12.04
CA GLU A 26 -16.05 -43.77 -13.17
C GLU A 26 -17.57 -43.63 -13.40
N PRO A 27 -18.09 -42.43 -13.70
CA PRO A 27 -19.52 -42.24 -13.91
C PRO A 27 -20.02 -43.10 -15.08
N ALA A 28 -20.97 -43.98 -14.82
CA ALA A 28 -21.54 -44.89 -15.81
C ALA A 28 -23.07 -44.73 -15.90
N ILE A 29 -23.56 -44.80 -17.15
CA ILE A 29 -24.97 -44.70 -17.50
C ILE A 29 -25.38 -46.05 -18.10
N ASP A 30 -26.34 -46.72 -17.47
CA ASP A 30 -26.95 -47.96 -17.97
C ASP A 30 -28.41 -47.70 -18.36
N LEU A 31 -28.83 -48.25 -19.51
CA LEU A 31 -30.17 -48.09 -20.05
C LEU A 31 -30.87 -49.44 -20.07
N ASP A 32 -32.14 -49.49 -19.67
CA ASP A 32 -32.94 -50.71 -19.82
C ASP A 32 -33.16 -51.09 -21.30
N ARG A 33 -33.08 -50.11 -22.20
CA ARG A 33 -33.17 -50.28 -23.65
C ARG A 33 -32.40 -49.20 -24.40
N THR A 34 -31.81 -49.56 -25.53
CA THR A 34 -31.04 -48.66 -26.40
C THR A 34 -31.79 -48.28 -27.68
N THR A 35 -32.97 -48.86 -27.93
CA THR A 35 -33.83 -48.49 -29.06
C THR A 35 -35.17 -47.99 -28.55
N VAL A 36 -35.54 -46.77 -28.92
CA VAL A 36 -36.64 -46.02 -28.31
C VAL A 36 -37.49 -45.29 -29.35
N LYS A 37 -38.77 -45.06 -29.05
CA LYS A 37 -39.67 -44.25 -29.87
C LYS A 37 -40.24 -43.08 -29.06
N PRO A 38 -40.56 -41.94 -29.69
CA PRO A 38 -41.27 -40.85 -29.01
C PRO A 38 -42.54 -41.34 -28.31
N GLY A 39 -42.77 -40.87 -27.07
CA GLY A 39 -43.88 -41.27 -26.21
C GLY A 39 -43.60 -42.51 -25.34
N GLN A 40 -42.47 -43.19 -25.52
CA GLN A 40 -42.05 -44.28 -24.62
C GLN A 40 -41.29 -43.74 -23.41
N THR A 41 -41.06 -44.61 -22.42
CA THR A 41 -40.24 -44.31 -21.26
C THR A 41 -39.03 -45.25 -21.22
N VAL A 42 -37.88 -44.71 -20.80
CA VAL A 42 -36.60 -45.43 -20.65
C VAL A 42 -36.14 -45.29 -19.22
N THR A 43 -35.69 -46.38 -18.62
CA THR A 43 -35.08 -46.33 -17.29
C THR A 43 -33.59 -46.09 -17.44
N VAL A 44 -33.13 -44.96 -16.90
CA VAL A 44 -31.73 -44.55 -16.89
C VAL A 44 -31.18 -44.83 -15.50
N ARG A 45 -30.22 -45.76 -15.40
CA ARG A 45 -29.50 -46.07 -14.17
C ARG A 45 -28.16 -45.34 -14.17
N LEU A 46 -27.88 -44.68 -13.06
CA LEU A 46 -26.72 -43.81 -12.87
C LEU A 46 -25.87 -44.39 -11.73
N SER A 47 -24.57 -44.51 -11.97
CA SER A 47 -23.59 -44.96 -10.98
C SER A 47 -22.29 -44.17 -11.11
N GLY A 48 -21.52 -44.02 -10.03
CA GLY A 48 -20.24 -43.30 -10.06
C GLY A 48 -20.32 -41.77 -10.25
N PHE A 49 -21.53 -41.18 -10.28
CA PHE A 49 -21.70 -39.73 -10.35
C PHE A 49 -21.39 -39.06 -9.00
N GLN A 50 -20.94 -37.80 -9.06
CA GLN A 50 -20.77 -36.99 -7.85
C GLN A 50 -22.12 -36.78 -7.15
N PRO A 51 -22.13 -36.66 -5.80
CA PRO A 51 -23.35 -36.40 -5.06
C PRO A 51 -23.99 -35.09 -5.51
N GLY A 52 -25.29 -35.09 -5.79
CA GLY A 52 -26.00 -33.89 -6.25
C GLY A 52 -27.19 -34.17 -7.17
N ASN A 53 -27.80 -33.08 -7.61
CA ASN A 53 -28.91 -33.12 -8.57
C ASN A 53 -28.36 -33.26 -9.99
N LEU A 54 -28.85 -34.26 -10.70
CA LEU A 54 -28.54 -34.55 -12.09
C LEU A 54 -29.76 -34.29 -12.97
N LEU A 55 -29.49 -33.83 -14.18
CA LEU A 55 -30.45 -33.59 -15.25
C LEU A 55 -30.16 -34.57 -16.40
N ILE A 56 -31.20 -35.28 -16.82
CA ILE A 56 -31.18 -36.34 -17.81
C ILE A 56 -32.06 -35.91 -18.99
N GLU A 57 -31.49 -35.88 -20.17
CA GLU A 57 -32.15 -35.39 -21.39
C GLU A 57 -31.84 -36.27 -22.59
N LEU A 58 -32.78 -36.39 -23.51
CA LEU A 58 -32.54 -36.99 -24.81
C LEU A 58 -32.15 -35.91 -25.82
N CYS A 59 -31.01 -36.07 -26.49
CA CYS A 59 -30.46 -35.08 -27.41
C CYS A 59 -30.19 -35.66 -28.79
N GLY A 60 -30.42 -34.85 -29.82
CA GLY A 60 -29.92 -35.09 -31.18
C GLY A 60 -28.47 -34.60 -31.32
N ASN A 61 -27.88 -34.72 -32.52
CA ASN A 61 -26.54 -34.19 -32.82
C ASN A 61 -25.45 -34.58 -31.78
N GLN A 62 -25.57 -35.74 -31.13
CA GLN A 62 -24.73 -36.17 -30.00
C GLN A 62 -24.61 -35.16 -28.83
N ALA A 63 -25.61 -34.31 -28.61
CA ALA A 63 -25.57 -33.23 -27.62
C ALA A 63 -24.42 -32.20 -27.84
N ARG A 64 -23.92 -32.08 -29.07
CA ARG A 64 -22.77 -31.23 -29.42
C ARG A 64 -22.96 -29.75 -29.13
N ARG A 65 -24.18 -29.22 -29.26
CA ARG A 65 -24.54 -27.83 -28.92
C ARG A 65 -25.16 -27.72 -27.51
N GLY A 66 -24.93 -28.71 -26.65
CA GLY A 66 -25.50 -28.75 -25.31
C GLY A 66 -27.02 -28.88 -25.32
N THR A 67 -27.70 -28.15 -24.43
CA THR A 67 -29.16 -28.17 -24.27
C THR A 67 -29.94 -27.80 -25.52
N ALA A 68 -29.35 -27.03 -26.44
CA ALA A 68 -29.98 -26.64 -27.69
C ALA A 68 -30.29 -27.83 -28.61
N ASP A 69 -29.60 -28.97 -28.41
CA ASP A 69 -29.85 -30.21 -29.15
C ASP A 69 -30.78 -31.16 -28.40
N CYS A 70 -31.24 -30.80 -27.20
CA CYS A 70 -31.94 -31.68 -26.27
C CYS A 70 -33.45 -31.42 -26.18
N ALA A 71 -34.21 -32.48 -25.96
CA ALA A 71 -35.65 -32.43 -25.70
C ALA A 71 -35.93 -32.00 -24.24
N VAL A 72 -35.61 -30.75 -23.92
CA VAL A 72 -35.66 -30.17 -22.57
C VAL A 72 -37.04 -30.29 -21.91
N ALA A 73 -38.13 -30.20 -22.69
CA ALA A 73 -39.50 -30.32 -22.17
C ALA A 73 -39.83 -31.72 -21.60
N SER A 74 -39.03 -32.73 -21.96
CA SER A 74 -39.17 -34.11 -21.49
C SER A 74 -38.03 -34.53 -20.56
N SER A 75 -37.24 -33.58 -20.07
CA SER A 75 -36.11 -33.85 -19.18
C SER A 75 -36.58 -34.51 -17.89
N ALA A 76 -35.78 -35.43 -17.37
CA ALA A 76 -35.95 -35.97 -16.04
C ALA A 76 -34.83 -35.47 -15.13
N SER A 77 -35.13 -35.26 -13.85
CA SER A 77 -34.12 -34.93 -12.84
C SER A 77 -34.13 -35.98 -11.74
N THR A 78 -32.96 -36.20 -11.14
CA THR A 78 -32.82 -37.11 -9.99
C THR A 78 -31.69 -36.65 -9.08
N TYR A 79 -31.70 -37.11 -7.84
CA TYR A 79 -30.64 -36.84 -6.88
C TYR A 79 -29.81 -38.11 -6.66
N VAL A 80 -28.50 -38.01 -6.81
CA VAL A 80 -27.56 -39.09 -6.48
C VAL A 80 -26.93 -38.78 -5.12
N ALA A 81 -27.10 -39.70 -4.17
CA ALA A 81 -26.41 -39.64 -2.89
C ALA A 81 -24.99 -40.22 -3.00
N GLU A 82 -24.11 -39.84 -2.09
CA GLU A 82 -22.72 -40.27 -2.09
C GLU A 82 -22.57 -41.80 -2.09
N GLY A 83 -21.83 -42.31 -3.08
CA GLY A 83 -21.57 -43.74 -3.25
C GLY A 83 -22.79 -44.58 -3.66
N LYS A 84 -23.96 -43.97 -3.92
CA LYS A 84 -25.19 -44.70 -4.29
C LYS A 84 -25.49 -44.60 -5.78
N THR A 85 -26.24 -45.58 -6.27
CA THR A 85 -26.83 -45.55 -7.62
C THR A 85 -28.20 -44.87 -7.59
N ALA A 86 -28.55 -44.17 -8.66
CA ALA A 86 -29.91 -43.66 -8.86
C ALA A 86 -30.52 -44.27 -10.13
N ALA A 87 -31.84 -44.38 -10.16
CA ALA A 87 -32.57 -44.77 -11.36
C ALA A 87 -33.71 -43.76 -11.59
N VAL A 88 -33.90 -43.37 -12.84
CA VAL A 88 -34.94 -42.41 -13.22
C VAL A 88 -35.59 -42.83 -14.53
N MET A 89 -36.88 -42.58 -14.63
CA MET A 89 -37.66 -42.82 -15.84
C MET A 89 -37.65 -41.56 -16.70
N LEU A 90 -37.03 -41.63 -17.87
CA LEU A 90 -36.99 -40.57 -18.86
C LEU A 90 -38.09 -40.78 -19.90
N ASN A 91 -38.96 -39.77 -20.07
CA ASN A 91 -39.94 -39.76 -21.15
C ASN A 91 -39.26 -39.37 -22.46
N VAL A 92 -39.37 -40.23 -23.46
CA VAL A 92 -38.71 -40.07 -24.75
C VAL A 92 -39.54 -39.09 -25.58
N ALA A 93 -39.01 -37.90 -25.83
CA ALA A 93 -39.57 -36.96 -26.80
C ALA A 93 -38.62 -36.70 -27.97
N LYS A 94 -39.16 -36.15 -29.05
CA LYS A 94 -38.38 -35.83 -30.25
C LYS A 94 -37.42 -34.67 -29.95
N PRO A 95 -36.10 -34.82 -30.16
CA PRO A 95 -35.16 -33.71 -30.05
C PRO A 95 -35.38 -32.66 -31.16
N PRO A 96 -34.97 -31.40 -30.95
CA PRO A 96 -35.14 -30.31 -31.93
C PRO A 96 -34.34 -30.53 -33.21
N ILE A 97 -33.27 -31.32 -33.16
CA ILE A 97 -32.40 -31.68 -34.29
C ILE A 97 -32.34 -33.21 -34.48
N GLY A 98 -31.99 -33.68 -35.67
CA GLY A 98 -31.90 -35.09 -36.03
C GLY A 98 -30.85 -35.91 -35.26
N CYS A 99 -30.90 -37.24 -35.42
CA CYS A 99 -29.92 -38.17 -34.82
C CYS A 99 -28.60 -38.15 -35.64
N PRO A 100 -27.43 -38.49 -35.07
CA PRO A 100 -27.19 -39.43 -33.97
C PRO A 100 -27.69 -38.93 -32.62
N CYS A 101 -28.52 -39.75 -31.97
CA CYS A 101 -29.18 -39.43 -30.72
C CYS A 101 -28.44 -40.03 -29.52
N VAL A 102 -28.41 -39.30 -28.40
CA VAL A 102 -27.77 -39.70 -27.15
C VAL A 102 -28.63 -39.31 -25.96
N ILE A 103 -28.58 -40.09 -24.88
CA ILE A 103 -29.07 -39.65 -23.57
C ILE A 103 -27.90 -38.97 -22.87
N ALA A 104 -28.07 -37.70 -22.51
CA ALA A 104 -27.08 -36.87 -21.83
C ALA A 104 -27.45 -36.70 -20.36
N VAL A 105 -26.47 -36.91 -19.48
CA VAL A 105 -26.60 -36.74 -18.02
C VAL A 105 -25.58 -35.71 -17.55
N ARG A 106 -26.04 -34.65 -16.88
CA ARG A 106 -25.16 -33.60 -16.33
C ARG A 106 -25.63 -33.10 -14.96
N PRO A 107 -24.73 -32.55 -14.13
CA PRO A 107 -25.14 -31.81 -12.93
C PRO A 107 -26.00 -30.59 -13.29
N VAL A 108 -26.99 -30.28 -12.47
CA VAL A 108 -27.80 -29.06 -12.63
C VAL A 108 -26.97 -27.78 -12.45
N THR A 109 -25.86 -27.87 -11.73
CA THR A 109 -24.90 -26.79 -11.50
C THR A 109 -24.01 -26.51 -12.72
N GLY A 110 -24.14 -27.28 -13.80
CA GLY A 110 -23.31 -27.18 -14.99
C GLY A 110 -22.16 -28.20 -15.02
N GLY A 111 -21.51 -28.30 -16.18
CA GLY A 111 -20.41 -29.24 -16.45
C GLY A 111 -20.60 -30.05 -17.74
N THR A 112 -19.57 -30.80 -18.13
CA THR A 112 -19.60 -31.64 -19.34
C THR A 112 -20.56 -32.82 -19.16
N PRO A 113 -21.57 -32.99 -20.04
CA PRO A 113 -22.48 -34.12 -19.94
C PRO A 113 -21.78 -35.44 -20.25
N ARG A 114 -22.18 -36.50 -19.54
CA ARG A 114 -21.88 -37.88 -19.93
C ARG A 114 -22.99 -38.38 -20.84
N THR A 115 -22.63 -39.00 -21.96
CA THR A 115 -23.58 -39.38 -23.00
C THR A 115 -23.51 -40.87 -23.30
N VAL A 116 -24.67 -41.46 -23.60
CA VAL A 116 -24.80 -42.85 -24.06
C VAL A 116 -25.64 -42.86 -25.34
N PRO A 117 -25.22 -43.57 -26.41
CA PRO A 117 -25.95 -43.60 -27.68
C PRO A 117 -27.29 -44.31 -27.56
N VAL A 118 -28.29 -43.80 -28.29
CA VAL A 118 -29.61 -44.41 -28.38
C VAL A 118 -30.13 -44.33 -29.82
N THR A 119 -30.74 -45.43 -30.28
CA THR A 119 -31.33 -45.55 -31.61
C THR A 119 -32.79 -45.14 -31.57
N MET A 120 -33.17 -44.18 -32.41
CA MET A 120 -34.56 -43.76 -32.58
C MET A 120 -35.00 -43.98 -34.03
N PRO A 121 -35.78 -45.04 -34.32
CA PRO A 121 -36.27 -45.31 -35.66
C PRO A 121 -37.15 -44.17 -36.18
N GLY A 122 -37.00 -43.80 -37.45
CA GLY A 122 -37.84 -42.79 -38.11
C GLY A 122 -37.43 -41.33 -37.87
N MET A 123 -36.32 -41.07 -37.19
CA MET A 123 -35.76 -39.72 -37.08
C MET A 123 -34.90 -39.38 -38.30
N PRO A 124 -34.87 -38.09 -38.74
CA PRO A 124 -33.91 -37.64 -39.73
C PRO A 124 -32.49 -37.93 -39.24
N THR A 125 -31.72 -38.66 -40.04
CA THR A 125 -30.29 -38.85 -39.81
C THR A 125 -29.57 -37.62 -40.33
N LEU A 126 -28.84 -36.95 -39.44
CA LEU A 126 -27.91 -35.90 -39.84
C LEU A 126 -26.75 -36.59 -40.56
N SER A 127 -26.57 -36.29 -41.84
CA SER A 127 -25.31 -36.62 -42.52
C SER A 127 -24.18 -35.81 -41.91
N SER A 128 -22.93 -36.28 -41.98
CA SER A 128 -21.77 -35.58 -41.44
C SER A 128 -21.61 -34.14 -41.95
N ALA A 129 -22.17 -33.81 -43.13
CA ALA A 129 -22.19 -32.46 -43.69
C ALA A 129 -23.26 -31.54 -43.07
N GLN A 130 -24.29 -32.11 -42.43
CA GLN A 130 -25.42 -31.40 -41.82
C GLN A 130 -25.34 -31.32 -40.30
N VAL A 131 -24.41 -32.03 -39.67
CA VAL A 131 -24.10 -31.95 -38.24
C VAL A 131 -23.60 -30.54 -37.97
N PRO A 132 -24.41 -29.65 -37.37
CA PRO A 132 -23.90 -28.35 -36.96
C PRO A 132 -22.80 -28.64 -35.95
N ALA A 133 -21.61 -28.11 -36.21
CA ALA A 133 -20.48 -28.31 -35.32
C ALA A 133 -20.93 -27.96 -33.89
N ALA A 134 -20.46 -28.75 -32.92
CA ALA A 134 -20.42 -28.27 -31.55
C ALA A 134 -19.82 -26.85 -31.60
N ALA A 135 -20.27 -25.94 -30.75
CA ALA A 135 -19.39 -24.86 -30.31
C ALA A 135 -18.28 -25.53 -29.48
N GLY A 136 -17.44 -26.32 -30.15
CA GLY A 136 -16.61 -27.38 -29.59
C GLY A 136 -15.18 -26.95 -29.40
N GLY A 137 -14.95 -25.66 -29.24
CA GLY A 137 -13.65 -25.18 -28.82
C GLY A 137 -13.68 -24.77 -27.36
N THR A 138 -12.54 -24.96 -26.70
CA THR A 138 -12.33 -24.55 -25.32
C THR A 138 -12.45 -23.03 -25.21
N ARG A 139 -13.04 -22.56 -24.11
CA ARG A 139 -13.19 -21.16 -23.75
C ARG A 139 -12.27 -20.88 -22.57
N ARG A 140 -11.01 -20.55 -22.88
CA ARG A 140 -9.98 -20.28 -21.87
C ARG A 140 -9.35 -18.92 -22.12
N LEU A 141 -9.27 -18.11 -21.07
CA LEU A 141 -8.55 -16.85 -21.07
C LEU A 141 -7.45 -16.92 -20.01
N SER A 142 -6.35 -16.23 -20.24
CA SER A 142 -5.34 -15.95 -19.23
C SER A 142 -5.06 -14.44 -19.17
N ALA A 143 -4.80 -13.93 -17.96
CA ALA A 143 -4.36 -12.56 -17.76
C ALA A 143 -2.82 -12.54 -17.69
N THR A 144 -2.16 -12.23 -18.81
CA THR A 144 -0.69 -12.26 -18.94
C THR A 144 -0.02 -11.13 -18.16
N SER A 145 -0.69 -9.98 -18.06
CA SER A 145 -0.14 -8.79 -17.39
C SER A 145 -1.26 -8.00 -16.74
N VAL A 146 -1.05 -7.60 -15.49
CA VAL A 146 -2.01 -6.82 -14.71
C VAL A 146 -1.23 -5.73 -13.98
N SER A 147 -1.55 -4.47 -14.27
CA SER A 147 -0.85 -3.32 -13.70
C SER A 147 -1.80 -2.15 -13.51
N VAL A 148 -1.64 -1.38 -12.44
CA VAL A 148 -2.35 -0.11 -12.27
C VAL A 148 -1.41 1.03 -12.62
N ARG A 149 -1.85 1.91 -13.50
CA ARG A 149 -1.20 3.18 -13.85
C ARG A 149 -1.98 4.34 -13.23
N GLY A 150 -1.30 5.49 -13.11
CA GLY A 150 -1.82 6.66 -12.41
C GLY A 150 -1.39 6.68 -10.94
N GLY A 151 -1.39 7.86 -10.34
CA GLY A 151 -0.77 8.09 -9.03
C GLY A 151 0.61 8.73 -9.16
N GLY A 152 0.65 9.91 -9.75
CA GLY A 152 1.79 10.80 -9.61
C GLY A 152 1.76 11.54 -8.27
N PHE A 153 2.85 12.23 -7.95
CA PHE A 153 2.90 13.19 -6.83
C PHE A 153 1.75 14.20 -6.86
N MET A 154 1.23 14.53 -8.06
CA MET A 154 0.14 15.46 -8.35
C MET A 154 -1.28 14.87 -8.18
N ASP A 155 -1.46 13.56 -8.25
CA ASP A 155 -2.79 12.93 -8.19
C ASP A 155 -3.20 12.68 -6.74
N GLY A 156 -4.33 13.23 -6.30
CA GLY A 156 -4.78 13.10 -4.91
C GLY A 156 -3.99 13.97 -3.91
N TRP A 157 -3.33 15.03 -4.38
CA TRP A 157 -2.46 15.95 -3.61
C TRP A 157 -3.06 16.29 -2.23
N LEU A 158 -4.32 16.73 -2.17
CA LEU A 158 -5.03 17.16 -0.95
C LEU A 158 -5.95 16.08 -0.33
N GLY A 159 -5.78 14.81 -0.69
CA GLY A 159 -6.63 13.72 -0.19
C GLY A 159 -8.02 13.65 -0.85
N GLY A 160 -8.21 14.37 -1.96
CA GLY A 160 -9.40 14.23 -2.82
C GLY A 160 -9.45 12.87 -3.55
N GLY A 161 -10.39 12.71 -4.47
CA GLY A 161 -10.46 11.52 -5.31
C GLY A 161 -9.19 11.38 -6.17
N ALA A 162 -8.84 10.15 -6.54
CA ALA A 162 -7.66 9.88 -7.35
C ALA A 162 -8.00 8.96 -8.53
N ASP A 163 -7.86 9.49 -9.75
CA ASP A 163 -8.07 8.73 -10.97
C ASP A 163 -6.91 7.78 -11.24
N ARG A 164 -7.24 6.56 -11.64
CA ARG A 164 -6.32 5.46 -11.93
C ARG A 164 -6.78 4.72 -13.17
N THR A 165 -5.87 3.98 -13.77
CA THR A 165 -6.17 3.15 -14.94
C THR A 165 -5.59 1.77 -14.71
N LEU A 166 -6.47 0.77 -14.64
CA LEU A 166 -6.08 -0.63 -14.62
C LEU A 166 -5.78 -1.07 -16.05
N ARG A 167 -4.54 -1.45 -16.33
CA ARG A 167 -4.18 -2.15 -17.56
C ARG A 167 -4.13 -3.64 -17.32
N VAL A 168 -4.96 -4.38 -18.04
CA VAL A 168 -4.96 -5.84 -18.08
C VAL A 168 -4.70 -6.32 -19.51
N VAL A 169 -3.83 -7.30 -19.67
CA VAL A 169 -3.57 -7.96 -20.95
C VAL A 169 -4.17 -9.35 -20.88
N LEU A 170 -5.16 -9.58 -21.74
CA LEU A 170 -5.89 -10.83 -21.82
C LEU A 170 -5.50 -11.60 -23.07
N ARG A 171 -5.28 -12.90 -22.93
CA ARG A 171 -4.95 -13.82 -24.01
C ARG A 171 -5.95 -14.96 -24.08
N ASN A 172 -6.53 -15.18 -25.26
CA ASN A 172 -7.39 -16.33 -25.50
C ASN A 172 -6.51 -17.58 -25.73
N GLU A 173 -6.51 -18.48 -24.76
CA GLU A 173 -5.85 -19.80 -24.83
C GLU A 173 -6.81 -20.90 -25.30
N GLY A 174 -8.06 -20.54 -25.52
CA GLY A 174 -9.09 -21.40 -26.06
C GLY A 174 -8.97 -21.64 -27.56
N THR A 175 -9.79 -22.55 -28.06
CA THR A 175 -9.94 -22.82 -29.50
C THR A 175 -11.21 -22.21 -30.10
N THR A 176 -12.02 -21.52 -29.29
CA THR A 176 -13.19 -20.73 -29.76
C THR A 176 -12.93 -19.23 -29.63
N ALA A 177 -13.45 -18.45 -30.58
CA ALA A 177 -13.51 -16.99 -30.45
C ALA A 177 -14.45 -16.59 -29.28
N LEU A 178 -13.97 -15.68 -28.44
CA LEU A 178 -14.70 -15.19 -27.28
C LEU A 178 -15.24 -13.79 -27.57
N THR A 179 -16.55 -13.63 -27.61
CA THR A 179 -17.21 -12.35 -27.91
C THR A 179 -17.94 -11.84 -26.67
N ASP A 180 -17.61 -10.62 -26.24
CA ASP A 180 -18.27 -9.88 -25.16
C ASP A 180 -18.45 -10.68 -23.86
N VAL A 181 -17.35 -11.29 -23.40
CA VAL A 181 -17.33 -12.04 -22.15
C VAL A 181 -17.60 -11.10 -20.97
N PRO A 182 -18.49 -11.47 -20.01
CA PRO A 182 -18.78 -10.63 -18.86
C PRO A 182 -17.55 -10.53 -17.95
N ILE A 183 -17.12 -9.28 -17.72
CA ILE A 183 -16.05 -8.92 -16.80
C ILE A 183 -16.65 -8.09 -15.67
N THR A 184 -16.31 -8.45 -14.43
CA THR A 184 -16.67 -7.70 -13.23
C THR A 184 -15.39 -7.22 -12.58
N VAL A 185 -15.24 -5.90 -12.44
CA VAL A 185 -14.09 -5.30 -11.79
C VAL A 185 -14.56 -4.57 -10.54
N THR A 186 -13.90 -4.81 -9.43
CA THR A 186 -14.12 -4.11 -8.17
C THR A 186 -12.84 -3.47 -7.66
N ALA A 187 -12.96 -2.28 -7.07
CA ALA A 187 -11.87 -1.51 -6.49
C ALA A 187 -12.26 -0.99 -5.10
N GLY A 188 -11.32 -1.01 -4.16
CA GLY A 188 -11.60 -0.65 -2.77
C GLY A 188 -10.46 -0.95 -1.82
N ARG A 189 -10.73 -0.87 -0.52
CA ARG A 189 -9.77 -1.20 0.54
C ARG A 189 -9.98 -2.65 1.00
N GLY A 190 -8.89 -3.30 1.41
CA GLY A 190 -8.91 -4.69 1.85
C GLY A 190 -8.68 -5.68 0.71
N ASP A 191 -8.86 -6.97 1.00
CA ASP A 191 -8.60 -8.06 0.05
C ASP A 191 -9.79 -8.34 -0.87
N ASP A 192 -11.02 -8.08 -0.41
CA ASP A 192 -12.26 -8.20 -1.18
C ASP A 192 -12.95 -6.84 -1.34
N PRO A 193 -12.56 -6.04 -2.34
CA PRO A 193 -13.19 -4.76 -2.60
C PRO A 193 -14.60 -4.92 -3.17
N THR A 194 -15.52 -4.04 -2.73
CA THR A 194 -16.93 -4.03 -3.17
C THR A 194 -17.29 -2.89 -4.12
N GLY A 195 -16.40 -1.90 -4.31
CA GLY A 195 -16.68 -0.76 -5.18
C GLY A 195 -16.69 -1.18 -6.64
N LEU A 196 -17.83 -1.10 -7.31
CA LEU A 196 -17.96 -1.54 -8.69
C LEU A 196 -17.26 -0.56 -9.64
N VAL A 197 -16.51 -1.09 -10.60
CA VAL A 197 -15.85 -0.34 -11.66
C VAL A 197 -16.47 -0.70 -13.00
N ASP A 198 -16.87 0.33 -13.76
CA ASP A 198 -17.41 0.15 -15.11
C ASP A 198 -16.30 -0.32 -16.06
N ALA A 199 -16.37 -1.59 -16.44
CA ALA A 199 -15.44 -2.18 -17.39
C ALA A 199 -15.95 -2.00 -18.84
N PRO A 200 -15.06 -1.68 -19.80
CA PRO A 200 -15.44 -1.61 -21.22
C PRO A 200 -15.79 -3.01 -21.76
N SER A 201 -16.59 -3.06 -22.83
CA SER A 201 -16.83 -4.30 -23.57
C SER A 201 -15.49 -4.84 -24.11
N LEU A 202 -15.25 -6.14 -23.91
CA LEU A 202 -14.02 -6.79 -24.35
C LEU A 202 -14.01 -7.04 -25.87
N GLY A 203 -15.16 -6.93 -26.53
CA GLY A 203 -15.32 -7.26 -27.95
C GLY A 203 -15.02 -8.73 -28.24
N THR A 204 -14.61 -9.03 -29.47
CA THR A 204 -14.19 -10.38 -29.88
C THR A 204 -12.68 -10.57 -29.72
N LEU A 205 -12.27 -11.66 -29.06
CA LEU A 205 -10.92 -12.21 -29.05
C LEU A 205 -10.89 -13.57 -29.75
N ASP A 206 -10.17 -13.63 -30.86
CA ASP A 206 -9.95 -14.87 -31.61
C ASP A 206 -8.99 -15.82 -30.87
N PRO A 207 -8.97 -17.13 -31.21
CA PRO A 207 -8.01 -18.08 -30.64
C PRO A 207 -6.56 -17.59 -30.76
N ALA A 208 -5.78 -17.72 -29.69
CA ALA A 208 -4.40 -17.25 -29.57
C ALA A 208 -4.20 -15.72 -29.72
N GLN A 209 -5.27 -14.93 -29.78
CA GLN A 209 -5.18 -13.48 -29.79
C GLN A 209 -4.93 -12.94 -28.38
N GLU A 210 -4.11 -11.90 -28.31
CA GLU A 210 -3.80 -11.16 -27.09
C GLU A 210 -4.18 -9.69 -27.28
N ARG A 211 -4.86 -9.10 -26.29
CA ARG A 211 -5.27 -7.70 -26.32
C ARG A 211 -5.13 -7.05 -24.95
N ALA A 212 -4.66 -5.80 -24.95
CA ALA A 212 -4.58 -4.97 -23.77
C ALA A 212 -5.85 -4.13 -23.60
N TYR A 213 -6.34 -4.05 -22.38
CA TYR A 213 -7.51 -3.26 -21.99
C TYR A 213 -7.11 -2.27 -20.91
N ASP A 214 -7.47 -1.01 -21.11
CA ASP A 214 -7.28 0.07 -20.14
C ASP A 214 -8.64 0.43 -19.53
N ILE A 215 -8.79 0.15 -18.24
CA ILE A 215 -10.03 0.32 -17.48
C ILE A 215 -9.83 1.50 -16.51
N PRO A 216 -10.38 2.68 -16.80
CA PRO A 216 -10.29 3.82 -15.90
C PRO A 216 -11.18 3.60 -14.66
N PHE A 217 -10.68 3.99 -13.49
CA PHE A 217 -11.44 3.97 -12.26
C PHE A 217 -10.98 5.09 -11.33
N THR A 218 -11.89 5.56 -10.47
CA THR A 218 -11.60 6.64 -9.53
C THR A 218 -11.65 6.10 -8.11
N LEU A 219 -10.59 6.36 -7.33
CA LEU A 219 -10.60 6.11 -5.90
C LEU A 219 -11.41 7.22 -5.22
N GLU A 220 -12.44 6.83 -4.48
CA GLU A 220 -13.30 7.80 -3.78
C GLU A 220 -12.53 8.58 -2.71
N ALA A 221 -12.93 9.85 -2.55
CA ALA A 221 -12.41 10.70 -1.51
C ALA A 221 -12.94 10.27 -0.12
N PRO A 222 -12.12 10.26 0.94
CA PRO A 222 -10.71 10.61 0.93
C PRO A 222 -9.82 9.45 0.42
N ALA A 223 -9.02 9.70 -0.62
CA ALA A 223 -8.15 8.69 -1.22
C ALA A 223 -6.84 8.57 -0.42
N PHE A 224 -6.88 7.81 0.68
CA PHE A 224 -5.76 7.56 1.57
C PHE A 224 -5.57 6.06 1.86
N GLY A 225 -4.34 5.58 1.69
CA GLY A 225 -3.91 4.23 2.02
C GLY A 225 -3.67 3.33 0.81
N ARG A 226 -3.67 2.01 1.06
CA ARG A 226 -3.53 0.96 0.04
C ARG A 226 -4.91 0.51 -0.43
N TYR A 227 -5.01 0.27 -1.72
CA TYR A 227 -6.22 -0.15 -2.41
C TYR A 227 -5.92 -1.39 -3.24
N THR A 228 -6.92 -2.25 -3.34
CA THR A 228 -6.90 -3.47 -4.13
C THR A 228 -7.94 -3.33 -5.23
N VAL A 229 -7.56 -3.78 -6.42
CA VAL A 229 -8.43 -3.89 -7.58
C VAL A 229 -8.50 -5.36 -7.95
N ARG A 230 -9.70 -5.91 -8.01
CA ARG A 230 -9.96 -7.31 -8.32
C ARG A 230 -10.82 -7.37 -9.57
N GLY A 231 -10.41 -8.17 -10.55
CA GLY A 231 -11.19 -8.44 -11.75
C GLY A 231 -11.52 -9.91 -11.82
N GLU A 232 -12.77 -10.23 -12.15
CA GLU A 232 -13.26 -11.59 -12.36
C GLU A 232 -13.94 -11.69 -13.71
N ILE A 233 -13.62 -12.75 -14.46
CA ILE A 233 -14.18 -13.01 -15.78
C ILE A 233 -14.90 -14.36 -15.72
N GLY A 234 -16.21 -14.31 -15.91
CA GLY A 234 -17.10 -15.48 -15.92
C GLY A 234 -17.42 -15.97 -17.34
N GLY A 235 -18.24 -17.02 -17.46
CA GLY A 235 -18.70 -17.53 -18.76
C GLY A 235 -17.66 -18.32 -19.56
N LEU A 236 -16.55 -18.68 -18.91
CA LEU A 236 -15.47 -19.53 -19.42
C LEU A 236 -15.58 -20.95 -18.86
N ASP A 237 -14.86 -21.90 -19.46
CA ASP A 237 -14.78 -23.27 -18.93
C ASP A 237 -14.11 -23.30 -17.54
N GLU A 238 -13.19 -22.35 -17.31
CA GLU A 238 -12.53 -22.12 -16.04
C GLU A 238 -12.54 -20.60 -15.77
N PRO A 239 -13.21 -20.13 -14.69
CA PRO A 239 -13.27 -18.70 -14.37
C PRO A 239 -11.89 -18.20 -13.97
N ILE A 240 -11.55 -16.98 -14.40
CA ILE A 240 -10.27 -16.35 -14.05
C ILE A 240 -10.50 -15.15 -13.15
N SER A 241 -9.62 -15.00 -12.17
CA SER A 241 -9.54 -13.82 -11.31
C SER A 241 -8.14 -13.24 -11.36
N PHE A 242 -8.06 -11.92 -11.29
CA PHE A 242 -6.79 -11.21 -11.21
C PHE A 242 -6.87 -10.07 -10.21
N THR A 243 -5.73 -9.74 -9.62
CA THR A 243 -5.63 -8.73 -8.57
C THR A 243 -4.48 -7.79 -8.86
N ALA A 244 -4.69 -6.50 -8.61
CA ALA A 244 -3.66 -5.49 -8.63
C ALA A 244 -3.78 -4.57 -7.42
N HIS A 245 -2.65 -3.98 -7.04
CA HIS A 245 -2.59 -3.09 -5.88
C HIS A 245 -2.16 -1.70 -6.29
N THR A 246 -2.70 -0.71 -5.60
CA THR A 246 -2.32 0.69 -5.75
C THR A 246 -2.35 1.40 -4.41
N ALA A 247 -1.70 2.56 -4.31
CA ALA A 247 -1.69 3.36 -3.09
C ALA A 247 -1.85 4.85 -3.40
N SER A 248 -2.49 5.56 -2.48
CA SER A 248 -2.70 7.01 -2.55
C SER A 248 -2.36 7.65 -1.21
N TYR A 249 -1.50 8.67 -1.23
CA TYR A 249 -1.04 9.39 -0.04
C TYR A 249 -1.08 10.91 -0.30
N PRO A 250 -1.73 11.70 0.57
CA PRO A 250 -1.87 13.14 0.40
C PRO A 250 -0.58 13.86 0.83
N TRP A 251 0.45 13.80 -0.02
CA TRP A 251 1.76 14.39 0.24
C TRP A 251 1.72 15.93 0.39
N ALA A 252 0.65 16.59 -0.05
CA ALA A 252 0.50 18.04 0.11
C ALA A 252 0.57 18.49 1.57
N LEU A 253 -0.07 17.74 2.47
CA LEU A 253 -0.13 18.09 3.89
C LEU A 253 1.24 18.07 4.56
N PRO A 254 2.05 16.99 4.43
CA PRO A 254 3.41 16.99 4.97
C PRO A 254 4.33 18.00 4.25
N ILE A 255 4.18 18.21 2.94
CA ILE A 255 4.97 19.21 2.20
C ILE A 255 4.63 20.64 2.67
N LEU A 256 3.35 20.96 2.81
CA LEU A 256 2.90 22.26 3.27
C LEU A 256 3.30 22.49 4.74
N GLY A 257 3.18 21.47 5.59
CA GLY A 257 3.67 21.51 6.97
C GLY A 257 5.17 21.80 7.04
N THR A 258 5.98 21.11 6.24
CA THR A 258 7.43 21.36 6.18
C THR A 258 7.80 22.73 5.61
N LEU A 259 7.00 23.31 4.70
CA LEU A 259 7.20 24.67 4.20
C LEU A 259 6.74 25.77 5.18
N LEU A 260 5.66 25.54 5.93
CA LEU A 260 5.10 26.52 6.88
C LEU A 260 5.91 26.62 8.18
N VAL A 261 6.56 25.54 8.62
CA VAL A 261 7.39 25.53 9.85
C VAL A 261 8.59 26.52 9.79
N PRO A 262 9.37 26.63 8.69
CA PRO A 262 10.48 27.58 8.59
C PRO A 262 10.06 29.02 8.28
N LEU A 263 8.87 29.24 7.70
CA LEU A 263 8.40 30.58 7.33
C LEU A 263 8.34 31.60 8.48
N PRO A 264 7.81 31.29 9.69
CA PRO A 264 7.80 32.23 10.81
C PRO A 264 9.22 32.49 11.38
N LEU A 265 10.18 31.58 11.16
CA LEU A 265 11.58 31.77 11.56
C LEU A 265 12.33 32.70 10.58
N LEU A 266 11.98 32.67 9.29
CA LEU A 266 12.55 33.53 8.26
C LEU A 266 11.92 34.93 8.24
N THR A 267 10.60 35.03 8.42
CA THR A 267 9.87 36.31 8.44
C THR A 267 10.07 37.12 9.73
N ARG A 268 10.44 36.49 10.85
CA ARG A 268 10.86 37.20 12.07
C ARG A 268 12.20 37.92 11.93
N ARG A 269 12.99 37.67 10.87
CA ARG A 269 14.26 38.37 10.60
C ARG A 269 14.14 39.64 9.75
N ALA A 270 12.94 40.00 9.28
CA ALA A 270 12.74 41.18 8.45
C ALA A 270 11.57 42.05 8.96
N LYS A 271 11.72 42.64 10.14
CA LYS A 271 11.07 43.93 10.39
C LYS A 271 12.01 45.01 9.87
N PRO A 272 11.61 45.85 8.88
CA PRO A 272 12.37 47.04 8.57
C PRO A 272 12.41 47.89 9.83
N ALA A 273 13.60 48.19 10.33
CA ALA A 273 13.73 49.16 11.42
C ALA A 273 13.10 50.49 10.96
N PRO A 274 12.30 51.17 11.80
CA PRO A 274 11.85 52.52 11.50
C PRO A 274 13.08 53.38 11.22
N ARG A 275 13.09 54.07 10.07
CA ARG A 275 14.16 55.02 9.71
C ARG A 275 14.30 56.03 10.84
N PRO A 276 15.44 56.09 11.57
CA PRO A 276 15.60 57.04 12.66
C PRO A 276 15.61 58.46 12.09
N ALA A 277 14.81 59.35 12.67
CA ALA A 277 14.95 60.79 12.46
C ALA A 277 16.37 61.22 12.90
N PRO A 278 17.01 62.19 12.21
CA PRO A 278 18.32 62.67 12.59
C PRO A 278 18.20 63.33 13.98
N THR A 279 18.70 62.64 15.00
CA THR A 279 18.90 63.21 16.33
C THR A 279 20.33 63.74 16.41
N PRO A 280 20.53 64.94 16.99
CA PRO A 280 21.85 65.53 17.11
C PRO A 280 22.74 64.65 17.99
N HIS A 281 23.99 64.48 17.56
CA HIS A 281 25.02 63.69 18.23
C HIS A 281 25.06 63.94 19.74
N ALA A 282 24.67 62.92 20.50
CA ALA A 282 25.19 62.69 21.85
C ALA A 282 26.14 61.50 21.73
N ASP A 283 27.42 61.74 21.97
CA ASP A 283 28.49 60.75 21.92
C ASP A 283 28.15 59.53 22.80
N GLY A 284 27.77 58.42 22.15
CA GLY A 284 27.76 57.10 22.77
C GLY A 284 29.15 56.48 22.62
N PRO A 285 29.69 55.75 23.62
CA PRO A 285 30.96 55.07 23.48
C PRO A 285 30.90 54.09 22.30
N GLY A 286 31.91 54.14 21.43
CA GLY A 286 32.05 53.20 20.31
C GLY A 286 32.15 51.74 20.76
N PRO A 287 32.18 50.78 19.81
CA PRO A 287 32.36 49.37 20.13
C PRO A 287 33.63 49.16 20.97
N ARG A 288 33.47 48.56 22.16
CA ARG A 288 34.61 48.27 23.05
C ARG A 288 35.50 47.22 22.43
N THR A 289 36.81 47.41 22.54
CA THR A 289 37.77 46.36 22.18
C THR A 289 37.71 45.21 23.20
N MET A 290 38.27 44.04 22.84
CA MET A 290 38.35 42.92 23.79
C MET A 290 39.15 43.30 25.04
N ASN A 291 40.25 44.04 24.89
CA ASN A 291 41.09 44.49 26.01
C ASN A 291 40.32 45.44 26.94
N GLU A 292 39.50 46.33 26.40
CA GLU A 292 38.62 47.20 27.21
C GLU A 292 37.56 46.40 27.98
N THR A 293 37.04 45.33 27.39
CA THR A 293 36.08 44.43 28.05
C THR A 293 36.73 43.69 29.21
N VAL A 294 37.93 43.15 28.99
CA VAL A 294 38.73 42.48 30.02
C VAL A 294 39.08 43.44 31.16
N ALA A 295 39.57 44.64 30.84
CA ALA A 295 39.91 45.65 31.83
C ALA A 295 38.71 46.04 32.72
N ALA A 296 37.53 46.22 32.10
CA ALA A 296 36.30 46.50 32.82
C ALA A 296 35.90 45.33 33.75
N ASN A 297 36.00 44.09 33.27
CA ASN A 297 35.66 42.91 34.06
C ASN A 297 36.64 42.70 35.24
N ILE A 298 37.94 42.90 35.05
CA ILE A 298 38.94 42.83 36.13
C ILE A 298 38.59 43.84 37.23
N THR A 299 38.33 45.10 36.84
CA THR A 299 37.96 46.17 37.78
C THR A 299 36.71 45.78 38.57
N TRP A 300 35.67 45.30 37.88
CA TRP A 300 34.40 44.93 38.49
C TRP A 300 34.56 43.78 39.49
N TRP A 301 35.28 42.72 39.10
CA TRP A 301 35.48 41.56 39.97
C TRP A 301 36.42 41.86 41.13
N ALA A 302 37.46 42.67 40.94
CA ALA A 302 38.32 43.11 42.04
C ALA A 302 37.51 43.89 43.09
N GLN A 303 36.64 44.81 42.64
CA GLN A 303 35.72 45.53 43.52
C GLN A 303 34.72 44.60 44.22
N ALA A 304 34.11 43.66 43.47
CA ALA A 304 33.16 42.69 44.03
C ALA A 304 33.81 41.78 45.10
N ARG A 305 35.12 41.55 45.00
CA ARG A 305 35.92 40.78 45.98
C ARG A 305 36.54 41.65 47.08
N GLY A 306 36.35 42.97 47.05
CA GLY A 306 36.94 43.89 48.02
C GLY A 306 38.48 43.94 47.96
N LEU A 307 39.06 43.68 46.79
CA LEU A 307 40.51 43.70 46.59
C LEU A 307 40.96 45.09 46.12
N GLU A 308 41.78 45.75 46.93
CA GLU A 308 42.49 46.97 46.55
C GLU A 308 43.49 46.69 45.40
N PRO A 309 43.73 47.64 44.48
CA PRO A 309 44.64 47.45 43.34
C PRO A 309 46.06 47.00 43.74
N ASP A 310 46.61 47.52 44.83
CA ASP A 310 47.94 47.14 45.33
C ASP A 310 47.99 45.69 45.82
N ALA A 311 46.90 45.21 46.44
CA ALA A 311 46.78 43.84 46.89
C ALA A 311 46.68 42.88 45.70
N LEU A 312 45.94 43.27 44.66
CA LEU A 312 45.84 42.50 43.41
C LEU A 312 47.18 42.43 42.68
N ALA A 313 47.92 43.54 42.59
CA ALA A 313 49.25 43.60 41.98
C ALA A 313 50.27 42.72 42.74
N THR A 314 50.22 42.74 44.08
CA THR A 314 51.06 41.88 44.93
C THR A 314 50.74 40.41 44.71
N ALA A 315 49.45 40.04 44.65
CA ALA A 315 49.03 38.66 44.39
C ALA A 315 49.42 38.17 43.00
N LEU A 316 49.33 39.04 41.98
CA LEU A 316 49.79 38.73 40.62
C LEU A 316 51.29 38.53 40.57
N THR A 317 52.06 39.39 41.26
CA THR A 317 53.52 39.26 41.34
C THR A 317 53.91 37.92 41.96
N ALA A 318 53.26 37.53 43.05
CA ALA A 318 53.52 36.25 43.72
C ALA A 318 53.18 35.03 42.84
N ARG A 319 52.16 35.13 42.00
CA ARG A 319 51.68 34.02 41.14
C ARG A 319 52.45 33.86 39.85
N THR A 320 52.82 34.96 39.21
CA THR A 320 53.45 34.98 37.88
C THR A 320 54.97 35.08 37.95
N GLY A 321 55.53 35.51 39.09
CA GLY A 321 56.95 35.81 39.25
C GLY A 321 57.41 37.10 38.55
N ARG A 322 56.50 37.84 37.90
CA ARG A 322 56.79 39.14 37.26
C ARG A 322 56.35 40.28 38.18
N PRO A 323 57.11 41.36 38.33
CA PRO A 323 56.70 42.49 39.17
C PRO A 323 55.50 43.22 38.54
N TYR A 324 54.40 43.31 39.27
CA TYR A 324 53.22 44.13 38.96
C TYR A 324 53.03 45.21 40.03
N SER A 325 52.57 46.38 39.61
CA SER A 325 52.14 47.49 40.45
C SER A 325 50.68 47.85 40.19
N ALA A 326 50.07 48.67 41.05
CA ALA A 326 48.71 49.16 40.81
C ALA A 326 48.57 49.97 39.51
N ALA A 327 49.66 50.56 38.99
CA ALA A 327 49.67 51.28 37.73
C ALA A 327 49.57 50.36 36.50
N ASP A 328 49.92 49.08 36.65
CA ASP A 328 49.81 48.07 35.58
C ASP A 328 48.40 47.46 35.51
N LEU A 329 47.52 47.84 36.44
CA LEU A 329 46.14 47.37 36.54
C LEU A 329 45.13 48.42 36.02
N PRO A 330 43.99 47.99 35.49
CA PRO A 330 42.90 48.91 35.15
C PRO A 330 42.40 49.69 36.37
N PRO A 331 42.01 50.98 36.25
CA PRO A 331 41.98 51.80 35.05
C PRO A 331 43.16 52.79 35.02
N ALA A 332 44.40 52.29 34.94
CA ALA A 332 45.54 53.06 34.46
C ALA A 332 46.00 52.46 33.13
N THR A 333 45.57 53.10 32.03
CA THR A 333 45.77 52.73 30.61
C THR A 333 44.86 51.57 30.09
N SER A 334 43.87 51.93 29.27
CA SER A 334 43.02 50.99 28.51
C SER A 334 43.76 50.26 27.37
N GLU A 335 45.09 50.42 27.31
CA GLU A 335 45.98 49.79 26.34
C GLU A 335 46.74 48.59 26.91
N CYS A 336 46.54 48.23 28.20
CA CYS A 336 47.16 47.04 28.78
C CYS A 336 46.79 45.78 27.98
N GLY A 337 47.81 45.16 27.36
CA GLY A 337 47.70 43.82 26.80
C GLY A 337 47.83 42.79 27.92
N PHE A 338 46.77 41.99 28.13
CA PHE A 338 46.83 40.87 29.06
C PHE A 338 47.24 39.61 28.28
N ASP A 339 48.39 39.04 28.62
CA ASP A 339 48.80 37.73 28.11
C ASP A 339 48.03 36.59 28.81
N ALA A 340 48.11 35.38 28.24
CA ALA A 340 47.35 34.22 28.72
C ALA A 340 47.70 33.87 30.18
N ASP A 341 48.97 33.94 30.55
CA ASP A 341 49.45 33.64 31.91
C ASP A 341 48.89 34.64 32.92
N THR A 342 48.83 35.93 32.56
CA THR A 342 48.23 36.97 33.39
C THR A 342 46.73 36.74 33.58
N LEU A 343 46.00 36.38 32.52
CA LEU A 343 44.57 36.10 32.60
C LEU A 343 44.24 34.87 33.45
N GLU A 344 45.06 33.81 33.36
CA GLU A 344 44.91 32.62 34.20
C GLU A 344 45.17 32.95 35.68
N ALA A 345 46.24 33.69 35.97
CA ALA A 345 46.54 34.15 37.32
C ALA A 345 45.42 35.02 37.90
N LEU A 346 44.89 35.97 37.11
CA LEU A 346 43.75 36.81 37.47
C LEU A 346 42.49 35.98 37.77
N SER A 347 42.17 34.99 36.92
CA SER A 347 41.01 34.12 37.12
C SER A 347 41.12 33.33 38.45
N THR A 348 42.33 32.91 38.81
CA THR A 348 42.61 32.19 40.05
C THR A 348 42.55 33.10 41.28
N ILE A 349 43.12 34.31 41.20
CA ILE A 349 43.15 35.28 42.31
C ILE A 349 41.74 35.80 42.61
N LEU A 350 40.96 36.10 41.57
CA LEU A 350 39.59 36.59 41.69
C LEU A 350 38.59 35.45 41.93
N GLU A 351 39.05 34.19 41.89
CA GLU A 351 38.24 32.98 42.03
C GLU A 351 37.02 32.98 41.09
N ILE A 352 37.26 33.26 39.81
CA ILE A 352 36.25 33.29 38.76
C ILE A 352 36.69 32.42 37.57
N PRO A 353 35.74 31.84 36.81
CA PRO A 353 36.10 31.14 35.59
C PRO A 353 36.67 32.14 34.57
N LEU A 354 37.75 31.78 33.88
CA LEU A 354 38.44 32.63 32.89
C LEU A 354 37.49 33.26 31.84
N PRO A 355 36.44 32.58 31.33
CA PRO A 355 35.44 33.22 30.47
C PRO A 355 34.74 34.45 31.07
N ALA A 356 34.63 34.56 32.40
CA ALA A 356 34.03 35.72 33.06
C ALA A 356 34.86 37.00 32.89
N LEU A 357 36.16 36.88 32.56
CA LEU A 357 37.01 38.03 32.19
C LEU A 357 36.84 38.43 30.72
N LEU A 358 36.53 37.48 29.84
CA LEU A 358 36.51 37.68 28.38
C LEU A 358 35.15 38.11 27.83
N LEU A 359 34.07 37.74 28.51
CA LEU A 359 32.72 38.00 28.00
C LEU A 359 32.28 39.43 28.28
N PRO A 360 31.63 40.12 27.31
CA PRO A 360 31.03 41.42 27.56
C PRO A 360 29.90 41.26 28.58
N THR A 361 30.09 41.81 29.78
CA THR A 361 29.06 41.82 30.81
C THR A 361 28.13 43.01 30.59
N SER A 362 26.82 42.75 30.57
CA SER A 362 25.79 43.78 30.65
C SER A 362 25.68 44.29 32.09
N ALA A 363 26.75 44.86 32.64
CA ALA A 363 26.72 45.37 34.01
C ALA A 363 25.78 46.61 34.07
N PRO A 364 24.86 46.69 35.05
CA PRO A 364 23.96 47.82 35.21
C PRO A 364 24.77 49.09 35.56
N ARG A 365 24.48 50.19 34.85
CA ARG A 365 25.09 51.51 35.09
C ARG A 365 24.90 51.92 36.55
N HIS A 366 26.01 52.02 37.31
CA HIS A 366 26.05 52.85 38.50
C HIS A 366 25.81 54.31 38.08
N GLN A 367 24.65 54.85 38.45
CA GLN A 367 24.41 56.29 38.41
C GLN A 367 25.19 56.91 39.57
N SER A 368 26.38 57.44 39.28
CA SER A 368 27.01 58.43 40.15
C SER A 368 26.27 59.75 39.98
N THR A 369 25.23 59.97 40.77
CA THR A 369 24.60 61.29 40.92
C THR A 369 25.53 62.19 41.73
N LEU A 370 26.36 62.96 41.04
CA LEU A 370 26.90 64.20 41.58
C LEU A 370 25.75 65.21 41.68
N VAL A 371 25.19 65.34 42.88
CA VAL A 371 24.27 66.42 43.24
C VAL A 371 25.07 67.71 43.35
N THR A 372 24.88 68.63 42.42
CA THR A 372 25.33 70.03 42.56
C THR A 372 24.15 70.88 43.04
N PRO A 373 24.27 71.66 44.13
CA PRO A 373 23.16 72.47 44.62
C PRO A 373 22.90 73.69 43.73
N LYS A 374 21.62 73.91 43.44
CA LYS A 374 21.08 75.02 42.64
C LYS A 374 21.16 76.34 43.42
N ALA A 375 21.81 77.36 42.83
CA ALA A 375 21.83 78.71 43.38
C ALA A 375 20.45 79.40 43.29
N PRO A 376 20.06 80.26 44.25
CA PRO A 376 18.74 80.88 44.29
C PRO A 376 18.64 82.12 43.39
N HIS A 377 17.53 82.21 42.65
CA HIS A 377 17.07 83.40 41.94
C HIS A 377 16.81 84.56 42.93
N ARG A 378 17.44 85.72 42.69
CA ARG A 378 17.03 87.00 43.26
C ARG A 378 15.74 87.49 42.58
N ARG A 379 14.84 88.03 43.40
CA ARG A 379 13.72 88.89 42.99
C ARG A 379 14.22 90.24 42.52
#